data_AF-A0A1N7I449-F1
#
_entry.id   AF-A0A1N7I449-F1
#
_cell.length_a   1.000
_cell.length_b   1.000
_cell.length_c   1.000
_cell.angle_alpha   90.00
_cell.angle_beta   90.00
_cell.angle_gamma   90.00
#
_symmetry.space_group_name_H-M   'P 1'
#
loop_
_entity.id
_entity.type
_entity.pdbx_description
1 polymer ?
#
loop_
_entity_poly.entity_id
_entity_poly.type
_entity_poly.pdbx_seq_one_letter_code
_entity_poly.pdbx_strand_id
1 'polypeptide(L)'
;MKPEFTSVLLDSTQLDYLRNPLWKRISDYQIDQAELAIPFSRKLAQTEGWMRRFCLLAIEEYKKFVYLCCVSKNGASPSIVVDKVWHLHLLYTTEYWKEYCPNILERELHHFPNVGGINDYNKHQDWYLETLKLYIHVFRQNPPEVFWRIPKEIIPFLLPENNKIKVTEQFTWKKTFENLHSKVFKYIHGKSVYK
;
A
#
# COMPACT_ATOMS: atom_id res chain seq x y z
N MET A 1 8.59 -15.12 -21.06
CA MET A 1 9.89 -14.64 -20.52
C MET A 1 9.66 -13.23 -19.98
N LYS A 2 10.41 -12.81 -18.93
CA LYS A 2 10.51 -11.39 -18.58
C LYS A 2 11.06 -10.66 -19.83
N PRO A 3 10.52 -9.50 -20.23
CA PRO A 3 11.30 -8.59 -21.06
C PRO A 3 12.57 -8.17 -20.31
N GLU A 4 13.66 -7.94 -21.03
CA GLU A 4 14.90 -7.45 -20.40
C GLU A 4 14.62 -6.19 -19.58
N PHE A 5 15.33 -6.06 -18.46
CA PHE A 5 15.22 -4.88 -17.61
C PHE A 5 15.70 -3.66 -18.39
N THR A 6 14.76 -2.84 -18.84
CA THR A 6 15.02 -1.43 -19.02
C THR A 6 14.92 -0.82 -17.63
N SER A 7 15.94 -0.07 -17.18
CA SER A 7 15.77 0.81 -16.03
C SER A 7 14.44 1.55 -16.22
N VAL A 8 13.54 1.42 -15.25
CA VAL A 8 12.29 2.16 -15.31
C VAL A 8 12.70 3.61 -15.17
N LEU A 9 12.82 4.30 -16.29
CA LEU A 9 12.86 5.75 -16.34
C LEU A 9 11.46 6.19 -15.94
N LEU A 10 11.22 6.20 -14.63
CA LEU A 10 10.04 6.84 -14.07
C LEU A 10 10.13 8.32 -14.45
N ASP A 11 9.04 8.86 -14.96
CA ASP A 11 8.99 10.29 -15.22
C ASP A 11 8.93 11.08 -13.90
N SER A 12 9.09 12.40 -14.00
CA SER A 12 9.05 13.30 -12.84
C SER A 12 7.72 13.24 -12.07
N THR A 13 6.62 12.89 -12.74
CA THR A 13 5.28 12.77 -12.14
C THR A 13 5.16 11.51 -11.29
N GLN A 14 5.79 10.41 -11.69
CA GLN A 14 5.80 9.17 -10.92
C GLN A 14 6.72 9.27 -9.69
N LEU A 15 7.79 10.06 -9.79
CA LEU A 15 8.73 10.33 -8.68
C LEU A 15 8.21 11.36 -7.69
N ASP A 16 7.44 12.35 -8.14
CA ASP A 16 6.64 13.21 -7.26
C ASP A 16 5.29 12.53 -6.94
N TYR A 17 5.37 11.34 -6.32
CA TYR A 17 4.21 10.48 -6.10
C TYR A 17 3.11 11.19 -5.30
N LEU A 18 3.44 12.16 -4.44
CA LEU A 18 2.47 12.96 -3.69
C LEU A 18 1.56 13.81 -4.59
N ARG A 19 2.06 14.25 -5.76
CA ARG A 19 1.26 14.96 -6.77
C ARG A 19 0.63 14.04 -7.80
N ASN A 20 0.99 12.75 -7.79
CA ASN A 20 0.45 11.80 -8.75
C ASN A 20 -1.05 11.53 -8.49
N PRO A 21 -1.94 11.74 -9.47
CA PRO A 21 -3.37 11.49 -9.30
C PRO A 21 -3.71 10.05 -8.87
N LEU A 22 -2.95 9.06 -9.37
CA LEU A 22 -3.14 7.66 -8.98
C LEU A 22 -2.85 7.46 -7.49
N TRP A 23 -1.73 8.00 -6.99
CA TRP A 23 -1.42 7.91 -5.56
C TRP A 23 -2.49 8.58 -4.72
N LYS A 24 -2.99 9.75 -5.13
CA LYS A 24 -4.07 10.43 -4.43
C LYS A 24 -5.32 9.54 -4.30
N ARG A 25 -5.77 8.90 -5.39
CA ARG A 25 -6.91 7.97 -5.33
C ARG A 25 -6.64 6.78 -4.41
N ILE A 26 -5.46 6.15 -4.53
CA ILE A 26 -5.06 5.01 -3.68
C ILE A 26 -4.98 5.40 -2.20
N SER A 27 -4.39 6.56 -1.89
CA SER A 27 -4.22 7.07 -0.53
C SER A 27 -5.59 7.42 0.09
N ASP A 28 -6.46 8.09 -0.67
CA ASP A 28 -7.78 8.54 -0.22
C ASP A 28 -8.77 7.36 -0.09
N TYR A 29 -8.55 6.27 -0.84
CA TYR A 29 -9.39 5.07 -0.77
C TYR A 29 -9.43 4.46 0.64
N GLN A 30 -10.65 4.27 1.14
CA GLN A 30 -10.94 3.76 2.47
C GLN A 30 -11.29 2.27 2.39
N ILE A 31 -10.27 1.41 2.40
CA ILE A 31 -10.46 -0.04 2.51
C ILE A 31 -11.04 -0.44 3.88
N ASP A 32 -10.67 0.30 4.93
CA ASP A 32 -11.10 0.06 6.31
C ASP A 32 -12.20 1.03 6.72
N GLN A 33 -13.43 0.77 6.29
CA GLN A 33 -14.59 1.57 6.68
C GLN A 33 -15.06 1.18 8.08
N ALA A 34 -14.94 2.11 9.03
CA ALA A 34 -15.28 1.88 10.42
C ALA A 34 -16.79 1.65 10.64
N GLU A 35 -17.61 2.11 9.71
CA GLU A 35 -19.07 2.03 9.73
C GLU A 35 -19.60 0.64 9.32
N LEU A 36 -18.76 -0.22 8.73
CA LEU A 36 -19.15 -1.58 8.37
C LEU A 36 -19.20 -2.49 9.61
N ALA A 37 -20.09 -3.49 9.57
CA ALA A 37 -20.26 -4.45 10.67
C ALA A 37 -18.94 -5.13 11.08
N ILE A 38 -18.05 -5.36 10.13
CA ILE A 38 -16.68 -5.82 10.35
C ILE A 38 -15.74 -4.98 9.48
N PRO A 39 -15.02 -4.01 10.07
CA PRO A 39 -13.99 -3.26 9.33
C PRO A 39 -12.88 -4.19 8.82
N PHE A 40 -12.30 -3.86 7.68
CA PHE A 40 -11.25 -4.65 7.03
C PHE A 40 -10.06 -4.93 7.97
N SER A 41 -9.62 -3.94 8.74
CA SER A 41 -8.52 -4.09 9.72
C SER A 41 -8.88 -5.05 10.86
N ARG A 42 -10.17 -5.13 11.24
CA ARG A 42 -10.65 -6.09 12.22
C ARG A 42 -10.63 -7.51 11.64
N LYS A 43 -11.06 -7.68 10.39
CA LYS A 43 -10.98 -8.98 9.72
C LYS A 43 -9.54 -9.43 9.57
N LEU A 44 -8.64 -8.53 9.18
CA LEU A 44 -7.21 -8.80 9.06
C LEU A 44 -6.58 -9.22 10.40
N ALA A 45 -6.92 -8.50 11.48
CA ALA A 45 -6.48 -8.84 12.83
C ALA A 45 -6.93 -10.25 13.25
N GLN A 46 -8.18 -10.61 12.95
CA GLN A 46 -8.73 -11.94 13.26
C GLN A 46 -8.07 -13.06 12.44
N THR A 47 -7.83 -12.83 11.15
CA THR A 47 -7.24 -13.83 10.25
C THR A 47 -5.77 -14.08 10.57
N GLU A 48 -5.00 -13.01 10.85
CA GLU A 48 -3.54 -13.08 10.98
C GLU A 48 -3.04 -13.09 12.43
N GLY A 49 -3.93 -12.90 13.41
CA GLY A 49 -3.56 -12.76 14.82
C GLY A 49 -2.82 -11.46 15.14
N TRP A 50 -3.00 -10.42 14.31
CA TRP A 50 -2.29 -9.15 14.46
C TRP A 50 -3.03 -8.15 15.35
N MET A 51 -2.28 -7.27 15.99
CA MET A 51 -2.85 -6.10 16.66
C MET A 51 -3.46 -5.14 15.62
N ARG A 52 -4.59 -4.52 15.95
CA ARG A 52 -5.26 -3.54 15.07
C ARG A 52 -4.31 -2.45 14.55
N ARG A 53 -3.43 -1.93 15.42
CA ARG A 53 -2.42 -0.93 15.02
C ARG A 53 -1.49 -1.44 13.92
N PHE A 54 -1.06 -2.69 14.02
CA PHE A 54 -0.20 -3.32 13.01
C PHE A 54 -0.95 -3.47 11.68
N CYS A 55 -2.22 -3.91 11.72
CA CYS A 55 -3.08 -4.01 10.53
C CYS A 55 -3.21 -2.66 9.80
N LEU A 56 -3.47 -1.57 10.53
CA LEU A 56 -3.59 -0.24 9.92
C LEU A 56 -2.30 0.20 9.22
N LEU A 57 -1.14 -0.05 9.83
CA LEU A 57 0.14 0.29 9.22
C LEU A 57 0.47 -0.63 8.03
N ALA A 58 0.13 -1.93 8.11
CA ALA A 58 0.30 -2.87 7.00
C ALA A 58 -0.58 -2.50 5.79
N ILE A 59 -1.78 -1.95 6.03
CA ILE A 59 -2.66 -1.42 4.97
C ILE A 59 -2.02 -0.24 4.23
N GLU A 60 -1.33 0.66 4.95
CA GLU A 60 -0.61 1.76 4.32
C GLU A 60 0.56 1.28 3.45
N GLU A 61 1.29 0.26 3.90
CA GLU A 61 2.34 -0.37 3.07
C GLU A 61 1.76 -1.15 1.87
N TYR A 62 0.57 -1.74 2.02
CA TYR A 62 -0.17 -2.33 0.90
C TYR A 62 -0.55 -1.29 -0.16
N LYS A 63 -1.01 -0.10 0.24
CA LYS A 63 -1.28 1.01 -0.69
C LYS A 63 -0.03 1.42 -1.47
N LYS A 64 1.11 1.55 -0.78
CA LYS A 64 2.41 1.82 -1.43
C LYS A 64 2.77 0.73 -2.44
N PHE A 65 2.64 -0.53 -2.05
CA PHE A 65 2.88 -1.66 -2.95
C PHE A 65 1.99 -1.62 -4.20
N VAL A 66 0.68 -1.36 -4.05
CA VAL A 66 -0.24 -1.24 -5.20
C VAL A 66 0.19 -0.11 -6.13
N TYR A 67 0.59 1.04 -5.59
CA TYR A 67 1.14 2.12 -6.41
C TYR A 67 2.38 1.67 -7.20
N LEU A 68 3.31 0.96 -6.56
CA LEU A 68 4.49 0.39 -7.24
C LEU A 68 4.10 -0.57 -8.37
N CYS A 69 3.12 -1.44 -8.16
CA CYS A 69 2.59 -2.33 -9.21
C CYS A 69 2.06 -1.56 -10.42
N CYS A 70 1.39 -0.43 -10.19
CA CYS A 70 0.77 0.35 -11.24
C CYS A 70 1.78 1.19 -12.04
N VAL A 71 2.82 1.73 -11.40
CA VAL A 71 3.83 2.59 -12.06
C VAL A 71 5.03 1.82 -12.63
N SER A 72 5.27 0.60 -12.14
CA SER A 72 6.31 -0.27 -12.69
C SER A 72 5.81 -1.00 -13.95
N LYS A 73 6.61 -0.96 -15.02
CA LYS A 73 6.33 -1.73 -16.26
C LYS A 73 6.26 -3.24 -16.01
N ASN A 74 7.04 -3.73 -15.05
CA ASN A 74 7.15 -5.16 -14.74
C ASN A 74 6.33 -5.57 -13.51
N GLY A 75 5.51 -4.66 -12.95
CA GLY A 75 4.85 -4.86 -11.66
C GLY A 75 5.83 -4.82 -10.48
N ALA A 76 5.40 -5.33 -9.34
CA ALA A 76 6.17 -5.42 -8.11
C ALA A 76 5.84 -6.73 -7.37
N SER A 77 6.72 -7.13 -6.46
CA SER A 77 6.59 -8.31 -5.59
C SER A 77 6.40 -7.87 -4.14
N PRO A 78 5.31 -8.28 -3.46
CA PRO A 78 5.03 -7.86 -2.10
C PRO A 78 5.96 -8.54 -1.09
N SER A 79 6.06 -7.98 0.11
CA SER A 79 6.54 -8.75 1.27
C SER A 79 5.47 -9.71 1.75
N ILE A 80 5.83 -10.65 2.64
CA ILE A 80 4.85 -11.57 3.26
C ILE A 80 3.72 -10.81 3.96
N VAL A 81 4.04 -9.72 4.67
CA VAL A 81 3.03 -8.94 5.40
C VAL A 81 2.08 -8.25 4.43
N VAL A 82 2.63 -7.62 3.39
CA VAL A 82 1.84 -6.92 2.37
C VAL A 82 1.00 -7.88 1.53
N ASP A 83 1.53 -9.05 1.20
CA ASP A 83 0.83 -10.10 0.43
C ASP A 83 -0.39 -10.60 1.20
N LYS A 84 -0.30 -10.79 2.52
CA LYS A 84 -1.45 -11.13 3.37
C LYS A 84 -2.56 -10.08 3.33
N VAL A 85 -2.21 -8.80 3.35
CA VAL A 85 -3.20 -7.72 3.20
C VAL A 85 -3.85 -7.79 1.83
N TRP A 86 -3.06 -7.99 0.77
CA TRP A 86 -3.54 -8.08 -0.60
C TRP A 86 -4.44 -9.29 -0.82
N HIS A 87 -4.06 -10.47 -0.31
CA HIS A 87 -4.87 -11.68 -0.33
C HIS A 87 -6.22 -11.47 0.31
N LEU A 88 -6.26 -10.85 1.50
CA LEU A 88 -7.54 -10.58 2.14
C LEU A 88 -8.38 -9.63 1.28
N HIS A 89 -7.80 -8.60 0.67
CA HIS A 89 -8.53 -7.68 -0.21
C HIS A 89 -9.12 -8.38 -1.44
N LEU A 90 -8.38 -9.32 -2.05
CA LEU A 90 -8.86 -10.12 -3.19
C LEU A 90 -10.10 -10.95 -2.86
N LEU A 91 -10.32 -11.34 -1.59
CA LEU A 91 -11.51 -12.06 -1.16
C LEU A 91 -12.78 -11.19 -1.18
N TYR A 92 -12.65 -9.86 -1.18
CA TYR A 92 -13.78 -8.93 -1.36
C TYR A 92 -14.08 -8.77 -2.85
N THR A 93 -14.29 -9.89 -3.54
CA THR A 93 -14.23 -10.00 -5.00
C THR A 93 -15.08 -8.96 -5.75
N THR A 94 -16.30 -8.68 -5.28
CA THR A 94 -17.16 -7.66 -5.92
C THR A 94 -16.57 -6.26 -5.75
N GLU A 95 -16.15 -5.90 -4.54
CA GLU A 95 -15.56 -4.60 -4.26
C GLU A 95 -14.22 -4.45 -5.00
N TYR A 96 -13.33 -5.44 -4.91
CA TYR A 96 -12.02 -5.40 -5.54
C TYR A 96 -12.10 -5.25 -7.07
N TRP A 97 -12.97 -6.05 -7.72
CA TRP A 97 -13.05 -6.10 -9.19
C TRP A 97 -13.99 -5.05 -9.79
N LYS A 98 -15.06 -4.65 -9.10
CA LYS A 98 -16.04 -3.71 -9.65
C LYS A 98 -15.86 -2.28 -9.14
N GLU A 99 -15.19 -2.10 -8.01
CA GLU A 99 -14.98 -0.77 -7.42
C GLU A 99 -13.49 -0.40 -7.42
N TYR A 100 -12.65 -1.15 -6.70
CA TYR A 100 -11.25 -0.77 -6.50
C TYR A 100 -10.45 -0.72 -7.81
N CYS A 101 -10.44 -1.81 -8.58
CA CYS A 101 -9.69 -1.86 -9.85
C CYS A 101 -10.15 -0.79 -10.87
N PRO A 102 -11.44 -0.69 -11.24
CA PRO A 102 -11.86 0.25 -12.28
C PRO A 102 -11.90 1.72 -11.81
N ASN A 103 -12.31 2.00 -10.56
CA ASN A 103 -12.57 3.37 -10.12
C ASN A 103 -11.38 4.00 -9.38
N ILE A 104 -10.51 3.20 -8.75
CA ILE A 104 -9.34 3.70 -8.00
C ILE A 104 -8.06 3.52 -8.82
N LEU A 105 -7.83 2.30 -9.32
CA LEU A 105 -6.61 1.99 -10.08
C LEU A 105 -6.74 2.37 -11.55
N GLU A 106 -7.96 2.42 -12.10
CA GLU A 106 -8.25 2.56 -13.53
C GLU A 106 -7.59 1.46 -14.38
N ARG A 107 -7.32 0.31 -13.76
CA ARG A 107 -6.75 -0.89 -14.39
C ARG A 107 -6.97 -2.12 -13.53
N GLU A 108 -6.87 -3.28 -14.17
CA GLU A 108 -6.84 -4.54 -13.45
C GLU A 108 -5.47 -4.76 -12.78
N LEU A 109 -5.50 -5.35 -11.59
CA LEU A 109 -4.33 -5.81 -10.86
C LEU A 109 -4.56 -7.25 -10.39
N HIS A 110 -3.98 -8.19 -11.12
CA HIS A 110 -4.13 -9.63 -10.88
C HIS A 110 -3.06 -10.14 -9.91
N HIS A 111 -3.46 -11.07 -9.05
CA HIS A 111 -2.52 -11.86 -8.25
C HIS A 111 -2.20 -13.16 -9.00
N PHE A 112 -0.92 -13.49 -9.10
CA PHE A 112 -0.46 -14.72 -9.72
C PHE A 112 0.17 -15.61 -8.65
N PRO A 113 -0.37 -16.82 -8.44
CA PRO A 113 0.20 -17.77 -7.50
C PRO A 113 1.66 -18.06 -7.84
N ASN A 114 2.46 -18.24 -6.79
CA ASN A 114 3.81 -18.71 -6.96
C ASN A 114 3.77 -20.21 -7.31
N VAL A 115 4.14 -20.58 -8.54
CA VAL A 115 3.99 -21.96 -9.04
C VAL A 115 5.02 -22.92 -8.42
N GLY A 116 6.07 -22.38 -7.79
CA GLY A 116 7.10 -23.12 -7.06
C GLY A 116 8.18 -23.74 -7.96
N GLY A 117 9.40 -23.87 -7.42
CA GLY A 117 10.57 -24.40 -8.11
C GLY A 117 11.81 -23.51 -7.95
N ILE A 118 13.02 -24.07 -8.12
CA ILE A 118 14.28 -23.34 -7.87
C ILE A 118 14.45 -22.11 -8.77
N ASN A 119 13.99 -22.22 -10.03
CA ASN A 119 14.10 -21.15 -11.01
C ASN A 119 13.08 -20.04 -10.72
N ASP A 120 11.92 -20.39 -10.16
CA ASP A 120 10.96 -19.39 -9.71
C ASP A 120 11.45 -18.74 -8.42
N TYR A 121 12.05 -19.49 -7.49
CA TYR A 121 12.65 -18.92 -6.27
C TYR A 121 13.66 -17.79 -6.57
N ASN A 122 14.60 -18.00 -7.49
CA ASN A 122 15.59 -16.97 -7.85
C ASN A 122 14.92 -15.75 -8.49
N LYS A 123 13.96 -15.95 -9.42
CA LYS A 123 13.19 -14.84 -10.02
C LYS A 123 12.40 -14.06 -8.97
N HIS A 124 11.82 -14.74 -7.97
CA HIS A 124 11.08 -14.10 -6.89
C HIS A 124 11.99 -13.26 -5.98
N GLN A 125 13.20 -13.75 -5.68
CA GLN A 125 14.20 -12.93 -4.98
C GLN A 125 14.56 -11.68 -5.78
N ASP A 126 14.86 -11.83 -7.07
CA ASP A 126 15.19 -10.69 -7.94
C ASP A 126 14.04 -9.67 -7.98
N TRP A 127 12.79 -10.11 -8.18
CA TRP A 127 11.63 -9.21 -8.20
C TRP A 127 11.37 -8.51 -6.87
N TYR A 128 11.62 -9.19 -5.75
CA TYR A 128 11.51 -8.57 -4.44
C TYR A 128 12.59 -7.50 -4.23
N LEU A 129 13.83 -7.78 -4.61
CA LEU A 129 14.93 -6.81 -4.56
C LEU A 129 14.62 -5.57 -5.42
N GLU A 130 14.12 -5.78 -6.64
CA GLU A 130 13.72 -4.67 -7.51
C GLU A 130 12.57 -3.85 -6.93
N THR A 131 11.63 -4.50 -6.24
CA THR A 131 10.54 -3.80 -5.54
C THR A 131 11.06 -2.90 -4.43
N LEU A 132 12.04 -3.38 -3.64
CA LEU A 132 12.63 -2.58 -2.57
C LEU A 132 13.43 -1.39 -3.10
N LYS A 133 14.20 -1.57 -4.19
CA LYS A 133 14.88 -0.46 -4.87
C LYS A 133 13.88 0.57 -5.40
N LEU A 134 12.80 0.09 -6.02
CA LEU A 134 11.74 0.95 -6.53
C LEU A 134 11.04 1.71 -5.40
N TYR A 135 10.76 1.05 -4.27
CA TYR A 135 10.20 1.67 -3.07
C TYR A 135 11.06 2.85 -2.62
N ILE A 136 12.37 2.63 -2.44
CA ILE A 136 13.31 3.67 -1.99
C ILE A 136 13.32 4.83 -2.98
N HIS A 137 13.36 4.52 -4.27
CA HIS A 137 13.43 5.51 -5.32
C HIS A 137 12.16 6.36 -5.44
N VAL A 138 10.98 5.74 -5.33
CA VAL A 138 9.68 6.40 -5.44
C VAL A 138 9.34 7.19 -4.17
N PHE A 139 9.42 6.55 -3.00
CA PHE A 139 8.94 7.15 -1.74
C PHE A 139 10.01 7.98 -1.03
N ARG A 140 11.26 7.93 -1.49
CA ARG A 140 12.42 8.60 -0.86
C ARG A 140 12.54 8.25 0.63
N GLN A 141 12.24 6.99 0.96
CA GLN A 141 12.23 6.45 2.32
C GLN A 141 12.72 5.00 2.29
N ASN A 142 13.36 4.58 3.38
CA ASN A 142 13.68 3.16 3.57
C ASN A 142 12.38 2.37 3.88
N PRO A 143 12.16 1.21 3.24
CA PRO A 143 11.05 0.33 3.58
C PRO A 143 11.13 -0.06 5.07
N PRO A 144 10.06 0.10 5.88
CA PRO A 144 10.14 -0.26 7.28
C PRO A 144 10.32 -1.77 7.45
N GLU A 145 11.37 -2.19 8.16
CA GLU A 145 11.77 -3.60 8.27
C GLU A 145 10.65 -4.51 8.81
N VAL A 146 9.82 -3.96 9.69
CA VAL A 146 8.68 -4.68 10.29
C VAL A 146 7.63 -5.10 9.25
N PHE A 147 7.55 -4.42 8.10
CA PHE A 147 6.65 -4.75 7.00
C PHE A 147 7.39 -5.31 5.79
N TRP A 148 8.69 -5.01 5.64
CA TRP A 148 9.51 -5.39 4.50
C TRP A 148 10.83 -6.00 4.97
N ARG A 149 11.01 -7.32 4.79
CA ARG A 149 12.32 -7.96 5.05
C ARG A 149 13.38 -7.25 4.24
N ILE A 150 14.49 -6.85 4.86
CA ILE A 150 15.60 -6.17 4.19
C ILE A 150 16.72 -7.19 3.89
N PRO A 151 16.89 -7.65 2.64
CA PRO A 151 18.00 -8.51 2.26
C PRO A 151 19.32 -7.71 2.25
N LYS A 152 20.45 -8.39 2.41
CA LYS A 152 21.77 -7.75 2.47
C LYS A 152 22.10 -6.97 1.20
N GLU A 153 21.58 -7.45 0.07
CA GLU A 153 21.71 -6.88 -1.26
C GLU A 153 21.07 -5.49 -1.37
N ILE A 154 20.13 -5.13 -0.49
CA ILE A 154 19.48 -3.81 -0.46
C ILE A 154 20.24 -2.80 0.39
N ILE A 155 21.10 -3.23 1.32
CA ILE A 155 21.83 -2.34 2.24
C ILE A 155 22.54 -1.20 1.50
N PRO A 156 23.26 -1.42 0.37
CA PRO A 156 23.93 -0.33 -0.35
C PRO A 156 22.99 0.72 -0.97
N PHE A 157 21.70 0.40 -1.11
CA PHE A 157 20.68 1.27 -1.69
C PHE A 157 19.86 2.01 -0.65
N LEU A 158 19.95 1.63 0.64
CA LEU A 158 19.24 2.31 1.70
C LEU A 158 19.71 3.76 1.79
N LEU A 159 18.75 4.65 2.01
CA LEU A 159 19.05 6.05 2.33
C LEU A 159 19.78 6.08 3.68
N PRO A 160 20.80 6.96 3.83
CA PRO A 160 21.45 7.14 5.10
C PRO A 160 20.40 7.49 6.16
N GLU A 161 20.58 6.99 7.38
CA GLU A 161 19.83 7.52 8.51
C GLU A 161 20.23 8.98 8.67
N ASN A 162 19.51 9.88 8.02
CA ASN A 162 19.62 11.32 8.26
C ASN A 162 19.12 11.56 9.67
N ASN A 163 20.04 11.39 10.61
CA ASN A 163 20.13 11.92 11.95
C ASN A 163 18.79 12.44 12.45
N LYS A 164 17.94 11.51 12.94
CA LYS A 164 16.60 11.78 13.49
C LYS A 164 16.10 13.17 13.08
N ILE A 165 15.69 13.35 11.82
CA ILE A 165 14.75 14.43 11.55
C ILE A 165 13.67 14.20 12.58
N LYS A 166 13.58 15.07 13.59
CA LYS A 166 12.50 15.04 14.56
C LYS A 166 11.27 14.87 13.70
N VAL A 167 10.55 13.77 13.85
CA VAL A 167 9.25 13.56 13.22
C VAL A 167 8.31 14.55 13.90
N THR A 168 8.54 15.84 13.64
CA THR A 168 7.82 17.03 14.05
C THR A 168 7.70 17.92 12.82
N GLU A 169 7.23 17.28 11.75
CA GLU A 169 6.35 17.82 10.72
C GLU A 169 5.61 16.58 10.17
N GLN A 170 4.76 15.99 11.03
CA GLN A 170 3.32 16.07 10.84
C GLN A 170 2.81 15.30 9.60
N PHE A 171 2.94 13.97 9.61
CA PHE A 171 1.74 13.17 9.34
C PHE A 171 0.79 13.39 10.53
N THR A 172 0.13 14.55 10.54
CA THR A 172 -0.87 14.87 11.55
C THR A 172 -2.07 13.99 11.32
N TRP A 173 -2.21 12.97 12.18
CA TRP A 173 -3.45 12.24 12.44
C TRP A 173 -4.65 13.18 12.66
N LYS A 174 -4.42 14.46 13.01
CA LYS A 174 -5.46 15.50 13.02
C LYS A 174 -6.25 15.54 11.71
N LYS A 175 -5.62 15.48 10.53
CA LYS A 175 -6.36 15.65 9.26
C LYS A 175 -7.23 14.43 8.90
N THR A 176 -6.78 13.22 9.21
CA THR A 176 -7.54 11.98 8.99
C THR A 176 -8.61 11.77 10.06
N PHE A 177 -8.33 12.13 11.32
CA PHE A 177 -9.28 12.01 12.44
C PHE A 177 -10.32 13.15 12.46
N GLU A 178 -9.95 14.39 12.12
CA GLU A 178 -10.89 15.53 11.98
C GLU A 178 -11.81 15.37 10.77
N ASN A 179 -11.35 14.74 9.67
CA ASN A 179 -12.23 14.36 8.56
C ASN A 179 -13.20 13.25 8.95
N LEU A 180 -12.78 12.29 9.79
CA LEU A 180 -13.67 11.27 10.35
C LEU A 180 -14.70 11.89 11.30
N HIS A 181 -14.26 12.73 12.24
CA HIS A 181 -15.13 13.37 13.23
C HIS A 181 -16.05 14.45 12.64
N SER A 182 -15.60 15.27 11.68
CA SER A 182 -16.46 16.31 11.09
C SER A 182 -17.60 15.74 10.25
N LYS A 183 -17.37 14.59 9.59
CA LYS A 183 -18.43 13.84 8.88
C LYS A 183 -19.42 13.19 9.85
N VAL A 184 -18.93 12.60 10.94
CA VAL A 184 -19.76 12.04 12.01
C VAL A 184 -20.59 13.13 12.71
N PHE A 185 -20.01 14.29 13.01
CA PHE A 185 -20.71 15.38 13.71
C PHE A 185 -21.80 16.05 12.86
N LYS A 186 -21.56 16.26 11.56
CA LYS A 186 -22.58 16.76 10.61
C LYS A 186 -23.74 15.76 10.43
N TYR A 187 -23.48 14.46 10.51
CA TYR A 187 -24.52 13.44 10.37
C TYR A 187 -25.41 13.31 11.61
N ILE A 188 -24.84 13.48 12.82
CA ILE A 188 -25.58 13.38 14.08
C ILE A 188 -26.44 14.63 14.35
N HIS A 189 -26.02 15.82 13.91
CA HIS A 189 -26.74 17.08 14.20
C HIS A 189 -27.52 17.65 13.00
N GLY A 190 -27.40 17.05 11.80
CA GLY A 190 -28.11 17.47 10.59
C GLY A 190 -29.49 16.83 10.38
N LYS A 191 -29.92 15.91 11.26
CA LYS A 191 -31.24 15.23 11.20
C LYS A 191 -32.20 15.65 12.31
N SER A 192 -32.21 16.94 12.67
CA SER A 192 -33.24 17.50 13.54
C SER A 192 -33.77 18.84 13.05
N VAL A 193 -34.31 18.87 11.83
CA VAL A 193 -35.39 19.80 11.46
C VAL A 193 -36.26 19.11 10.40
N TYR A 194 -37.20 18.28 10.84
CA TYR A 194 -38.50 18.06 10.18
C TYR A 194 -39.43 17.40 11.20
N LYS A 195 -40.07 18.26 12.00
CA LYS A 195 -41.49 18.22 12.38
C LYS A 195 -41.85 19.56 13.01
#